data_AF-A0A354GMH0-F1
#
_entry.id   AF-A0A354GMH0-F1
#
_cell.length_a   1.000
_cell.length_b   1.000
_cell.length_c   1.000
_cell.angle_alpha   90.00
_cell.angle_beta   90.00
_cell.angle_gamma   90.00
#
_symmetry.space_group_name_H-M   'P 1'
#
loop_
_entity.id
_entity.type
_entity.pdbx_description
1 polymer ?
#
loop_
_entity_poly.entity_id
_entity_poly.type
_entity_poly.pdbx_seq_one_letter_code
_entity_poly.pdbx_strand_id
1 'polypeptide(L)'
;PQGLRETAELCTRKAHYAAEALTKIPSVHLRFARPFFKEFTLQVSAAVPGLLDALLAKGFHAGLHLGRWLPGLDDCLSVAVTEKRTRAEIDGLTAALAMQLAPVSRRTRSDPGFQRTVILETR
;
A
#
# COMPACT_ATOMS: atom_id res chain seq x y z
N PRO A 1 -21.48 -27.30 -5.39
CA PRO A 1 -20.39 -26.96 -6.35
C PRO A 1 -19.04 -26.77 -5.64
N GLN A 2 -18.10 -27.70 -5.86
CA GLN A 2 -16.80 -27.75 -5.17
C GLN A 2 -15.81 -26.66 -5.64
N GLY A 3 -15.74 -26.37 -6.94
CA GLY A 3 -14.79 -25.38 -7.47
C GLY A 3 -14.99 -23.94 -6.98
N LEU A 4 -16.24 -23.53 -6.68
CA LEU A 4 -16.51 -22.21 -6.08
C LEU A 4 -15.94 -22.11 -4.67
N ARG A 5 -16.02 -23.21 -3.90
CA ARG A 5 -15.47 -23.27 -2.55
C ARG A 5 -13.94 -23.18 -2.59
N GLU A 6 -13.31 -23.98 -3.43
CA GLU A 6 -11.83 -23.98 -3.58
C GLU A 6 -11.31 -22.61 -4.02
N THR A 7 -12.01 -21.96 -4.96
CA THR A 7 -11.69 -20.60 -5.41
C THR A 7 -11.82 -19.59 -4.26
N ALA A 8 -12.91 -19.67 -3.48
CA ALA A 8 -13.11 -18.78 -2.35
C ALA A 8 -12.02 -18.96 -1.30
N GLU A 9 -11.71 -20.19 -0.92
CA GLU A 9 -10.64 -20.49 0.04
C GLU A 9 -9.27 -20.00 -0.46
N LEU A 10 -8.99 -20.10 -1.76
CA LEU A 10 -7.76 -19.58 -2.35
C LEU A 10 -7.69 -18.06 -2.27
N CYS A 11 -8.77 -17.34 -2.59
CA CYS A 11 -8.86 -15.90 -2.43
C CYS A 11 -8.61 -15.49 -0.98
N THR A 12 -9.25 -16.14 -0.01
CA THR A 12 -9.02 -15.89 1.43
C THR A 12 -7.55 -16.04 1.78
N ARG A 13 -6.94 -17.19 1.48
CA ARG A 13 -5.53 -17.45 1.83
C ARG A 13 -4.58 -16.41 1.24
N LYS A 14 -4.80 -16.03 -0.03
CA LYS A 14 -3.97 -15.03 -0.71
C LYS A 14 -4.17 -13.62 -0.14
N ALA A 15 -5.39 -13.24 0.20
CA ALA A 15 -5.67 -11.95 0.81
C ALA A 15 -5.02 -11.82 2.19
N HIS A 16 -5.08 -12.87 3.01
CA HIS A 16 -4.41 -12.89 4.32
C HIS A 16 -2.89 -12.86 4.19
N TYR A 17 -2.31 -13.62 3.24
CA TYR A 17 -0.89 -13.51 2.92
C TYR A 17 -0.49 -12.09 2.51
N ALA A 18 -1.27 -11.45 1.63
CA ALA A 18 -1.01 -10.08 1.19
C ALA A 18 -1.09 -9.09 2.35
N ALA A 19 -2.12 -9.20 3.21
CA ALA A 19 -2.25 -8.35 4.38
C ALA A 19 -1.03 -8.49 5.29
N GLU A 20 -0.64 -9.73 5.64
CA GLU A 20 0.55 -10.01 6.46
C GLU A 20 1.83 -9.42 5.85
N ALA A 21 2.04 -9.60 4.54
CA ALA A 21 3.21 -9.08 3.84
C ALA A 21 3.25 -7.55 3.85
N LEU A 22 2.13 -6.90 3.51
CA LEU A 22 2.02 -5.44 3.44
C LEU A 22 2.16 -4.79 4.82
N THR A 23 1.60 -5.39 5.87
CA THR A 23 1.71 -4.86 7.25
C THR A 23 3.08 -5.09 7.90
N LYS A 24 4.02 -5.76 7.24
CA LYS A 24 5.43 -5.76 7.67
C LYS A 24 6.10 -4.41 7.40
N ILE A 25 5.51 -3.57 6.56
CA ILE A 25 5.99 -2.21 6.32
C ILE A 25 5.56 -1.36 7.53
N PRO A 26 6.51 -0.72 8.26
CA PRO A 26 6.18 -0.05 9.52
C PRO A 26 5.10 1.03 9.44
N SER A 27 4.94 1.68 8.29
CA SER A 27 3.97 2.74 8.02
C SER A 27 2.65 2.26 7.40
N VAL A 28 2.39 0.94 7.45
CA VAL A 28 1.21 0.30 6.87
C VAL A 28 0.52 -0.54 7.94
N HIS A 29 -0.77 -0.29 8.14
CA HIS A 29 -1.57 -1.00 9.15
C HIS A 29 -2.90 -1.46 8.55
N LEU A 30 -3.43 -2.58 9.04
CA LEU A 30 -4.84 -2.90 8.80
C LEU A 30 -5.71 -1.86 9.48
N ARG A 31 -6.56 -1.18 8.72
CA ARG A 31 -7.45 -0.14 9.26
C ARG A 31 -8.50 -0.71 10.22
N PHE A 32 -8.91 -1.95 10.00
CA PHE A 32 -9.94 -2.61 10.79
C PHE A 32 -9.42 -3.95 11.32
N ALA A 33 -9.43 -4.11 12.64
CA ALA A 33 -9.10 -5.37 13.31
C ALA A 33 -10.29 -6.34 13.27
N ARG A 34 -10.68 -6.79 12.07
CA ARG A 34 -11.83 -7.69 11.84
C ARG A 34 -11.49 -8.73 10.78
N PRO A 35 -12.13 -9.93 10.83
CA PRO A 35 -12.00 -10.90 9.75
C PRO A 35 -12.41 -10.31 8.41
N PHE A 36 -11.67 -10.68 7.37
CA PHE A 36 -11.95 -10.30 5.99
C PHE A 36 -11.80 -11.49 5.06
N PHE A 37 -12.47 -11.42 3.91
CA PHE A 37 -12.44 -12.44 2.86
C PHE A 37 -11.31 -12.13 1.88
N LYS A 38 -11.64 -11.60 0.69
CA LYS A 38 -10.70 -11.28 -0.38
C LYS A 38 -10.27 -9.81 -0.42
N GLU A 39 -10.92 -8.98 0.39
CA GLU A 39 -10.75 -7.53 0.40
C GLU A 39 -10.50 -7.02 1.82
N PHE A 40 -9.49 -6.18 1.99
CA PHE A 40 -9.15 -5.57 3.27
C PHE A 40 -8.69 -4.13 3.08
N THR A 41 -8.75 -3.35 4.16
CA THR A 41 -8.37 -1.93 4.13
C THR A 41 -7.05 -1.73 4.84
N LEU A 42 -6.14 -1.05 4.15
CA LEU A 42 -4.89 -0.57 4.71
C LEU A 42 -4.99 0.92 5.01
N GLN A 43 -4.45 1.32 6.14
CA GLN A 43 -4.12 2.69 6.47
C GLN A 43 -2.63 2.90 6.23
N VAL A 44 -2.24 4.00 5.60
CA VAL A 44 -0.84 4.30 5.25
C VAL A 44 -0.45 5.70 5.69
N SER A 45 0.80 5.90 6.10
CA SER A 45 1.32 7.23 6.43
C SER A 45 1.73 8.03 5.18
N ALA A 46 0.87 8.12 4.17
CA ALA A 46 1.13 8.84 2.92
C ALA A 46 -0.17 9.30 2.24
N ALA A 47 -0.06 10.27 1.32
CA ALA A 47 -1.18 10.68 0.47
C ALA A 47 -1.53 9.57 -0.53
N VAL A 48 -2.66 8.90 -0.31
CA VAL A 48 -3.07 7.71 -1.07
C VAL A 48 -3.15 7.94 -2.58
N PRO A 49 -3.71 9.06 -3.12
CA PRO A 49 -3.76 9.25 -4.57
C PRO A 49 -2.39 9.20 -5.24
N GLY A 50 -1.42 9.97 -4.73
CA GLY A 50 -0.06 9.98 -5.29
C GLY A 50 0.68 8.66 -5.10
N LEU A 51 0.42 7.95 -3.99
CA LEU A 51 0.95 6.61 -3.76
C LEU A 51 0.42 5.60 -4.80
N LEU A 52 -0.89 5.61 -5.06
CA LEU A 52 -1.52 4.74 -6.05
C LEU A 52 -1.00 5.04 -7.46
N ASP A 53 -0.86 6.31 -7.83
CA ASP A 53 -0.31 6.71 -9.13
C ASP A 53 1.14 6.21 -9.31
N ALA A 54 1.97 6.33 -8.27
CA ALA A 54 3.36 5.86 -8.31
C ALA A 54 3.47 4.34 -8.41
N LEU A 55 2.56 3.59 -7.78
CA LEU A 55 2.49 2.13 -7.89
C LEU A 55 1.96 1.71 -9.26
N LEU A 56 0.97 2.42 -9.79
CA LEU A 56 0.43 2.20 -11.13
C LEU A 56 1.50 2.37 -12.20
N ALA A 57 2.35 3.40 -12.09
CA ALA A 57 3.48 3.62 -12.98
C ALA A 57 4.51 2.46 -12.96
N LYS A 58 4.52 1.64 -11.91
CA LYS A 58 5.34 0.42 -11.79
C LYS A 58 4.58 -0.85 -12.19
N GLY A 59 3.37 -0.73 -12.72
CA GLY A 59 2.53 -1.85 -13.14
C GLY A 59 1.64 -2.44 -12.03
N PHE A 60 1.51 -1.78 -10.88
CA PHE A 60 0.73 -2.30 -9.75
C PHE A 60 -0.58 -1.53 -9.54
N HIS A 61 -1.70 -2.24 -9.72
CA HIS A 61 -3.02 -1.77 -9.28
C HIS A 61 -3.18 -2.12 -7.79
N ALA A 62 -2.66 -1.26 -6.92
CA ALA A 62 -2.50 -1.55 -5.49
C ALA A 62 -3.80 -1.52 -4.69
N GLY A 63 -4.82 -0.80 -5.16
CA GLY A 63 -6.09 -0.69 -4.46
C GLY A 63 -6.90 0.54 -4.85
N LEU A 64 -7.88 0.85 -4.02
CA LEU A 64 -8.83 1.94 -4.21
C LEU A 64 -8.74 2.96 -3.08
N HIS A 65 -8.54 4.24 -3.38
CA HIS A 65 -8.56 5.31 -2.39
C HIS A 65 -9.95 5.48 -1.76
N LEU A 66 -10.10 5.16 -0.48
CA LEU A 66 -11.41 5.19 0.18
C LEU A 66 -11.89 6.62 0.51
N GLY A 67 -10.96 7.53 0.79
CA GLY A 67 -11.25 8.93 1.10
C GLY A 67 -12.00 9.67 0.00
N ARG A 68 -11.98 9.16 -1.24
CA ARG A 68 -12.80 9.70 -2.33
C ARG A 68 -14.31 9.67 -2.05
N TRP A 69 -14.78 8.72 -1.23
CA TRP A 69 -16.20 8.55 -0.93
C TRP A 69 -16.53 8.54 0.56
N LEU A 70 -15.56 8.22 1.41
CA LEU A 70 -15.78 7.96 2.84
C LEU A 70 -14.96 8.95 3.67
N PRO A 71 -15.61 9.96 4.30
CA PRO A 71 -14.93 10.88 5.20
C PRO A 71 -14.19 10.16 6.32
N GLY A 72 -12.95 10.59 6.60
CA GLY A 72 -12.12 9.99 7.65
C GLY A 72 -11.34 8.73 7.22
N LEU A 73 -11.32 8.42 5.92
CA LEU A 73 -10.53 7.35 5.31
C LEU A 73 -9.59 7.88 4.21
N ASP A 74 -9.16 9.14 4.32
CA ASP A 74 -8.28 9.83 3.37
C ASP A 74 -6.91 9.18 3.19
N ASP A 75 -6.42 8.56 4.26
CA ASP A 75 -5.16 7.82 4.34
C ASP A 75 -5.33 6.32 4.14
N CYS A 76 -6.51 5.89 3.66
CA CYS A 76 -6.85 4.48 3.50
C CYS A 76 -7.02 4.07 2.04
N LEU A 77 -6.56 2.85 1.73
CA LEU A 77 -6.85 2.15 0.48
C LEU A 77 -7.44 0.78 0.74
N SER A 78 -8.41 0.37 -0.09
CA SER A 78 -8.92 -1.00 -0.11
C SER A 78 -8.16 -1.84 -1.12
N VAL A 79 -7.69 -3.01 -0.69
CA VAL A 79 -6.92 -3.98 -1.48
C VAL A 79 -7.79 -5.19 -1.75
N ALA A 80 -7.93 -5.59 -3.01
CA ALA A 80 -8.66 -6.79 -3.43
C ALA A 80 -7.70 -7.84 -4.00
N VAL A 81 -7.74 -9.05 -3.45
CA VAL A 81 -6.88 -10.17 -3.88
C VAL A 81 -7.74 -11.32 -4.37
N THR A 82 -7.70 -11.55 -5.68
CA THR A 82 -8.46 -12.62 -6.36
C THR A 82 -7.60 -13.84 -6.64
N GLU A 83 -8.24 -14.92 -7.09
CA GLU A 83 -7.64 -16.23 -7.30
C GLU A 83 -6.48 -16.23 -8.31
N LYS A 84 -6.45 -15.25 -9.24
CA LYS A 84 -5.39 -15.15 -10.25
C LYS A 84 -4.08 -14.55 -9.73
N ARG A 85 -4.08 -13.87 -8.58
CA ARG A 85 -2.86 -13.24 -8.05
C ARG A 85 -1.87 -14.28 -7.56
N THR A 86 -0.63 -14.15 -8.00
CA THR A 86 0.49 -15.01 -7.60
C THR A 86 1.19 -14.43 -6.37
N ARG A 87 1.92 -15.29 -5.66
CA ARG A 87 2.75 -14.85 -4.53
C ARG A 87 3.79 -13.82 -4.96
N ALA A 88 4.43 -14.04 -6.11
CA ALA A 88 5.43 -13.12 -6.66
C ALA A 88 4.86 -11.73 -6.97
N GLU A 89 3.62 -11.63 -7.49
CA GLU A 89 2.95 -10.33 -7.68
C GLU A 89 2.68 -9.63 -6.35
N ILE A 90 2.25 -10.37 -5.32
CA ILE A 90 1.99 -9.81 -3.97
C ILE A 90 3.30 -9.33 -3.33
N ASP A 91 4.38 -10.10 -3.45
CA ASP A 91 5.69 -9.74 -2.94
C ASP A 91 6.27 -8.53 -3.71
N GLY A 92 6.07 -8.49 -5.01
CA GLY A 92 6.44 -7.35 -5.87
C GLY A 92 5.69 -6.07 -5.48
N LEU A 93 4.38 -6.16 -5.26
CA LEU A 93 3.58 -5.04 -4.75
C LEU A 93 4.10 -4.58 -3.38
N THR A 94 4.39 -5.52 -2.48
CA THR A 94 4.90 -5.22 -1.13
C THR A 94 6.23 -4.48 -1.21
N ALA A 95 7.17 -4.95 -2.03
CA ALA A 95 8.45 -4.29 -2.24
C ALA A 95 8.28 -2.90 -2.87
N ALA A 96 7.44 -2.77 -3.89
CA ALA A 96 7.16 -1.49 -4.54
C ALA A 96 6.56 -0.47 -3.57
N LEU A 97 5.61 -0.90 -2.73
CA LEU A 97 4.98 -0.09 -1.69
C LEU A 97 6.01 0.35 -0.64
N ALA A 98 6.83 -0.57 -0.15
CA ALA A 98 7.88 -0.26 0.82
C ALA A 98 8.85 0.81 0.30
N MET A 99 9.25 0.72 -0.98
CA MET A 99 10.09 1.74 -1.61
C MET A 99 9.43 3.12 -1.72
N GLN A 100 8.09 3.19 -1.84
CA GLN A 100 7.38 4.48 -1.88
C GLN A 100 7.17 5.09 -0.50
N LEU A 101 7.12 4.25 0.54
CA LEU A 101 6.91 4.69 1.92
C LEU A 101 8.21 4.86 2.72
N ALA A 102 9.36 4.46 2.15
CA ALA A 102 10.66 4.71 2.75
C ALA A 102 10.88 6.22 2.93
N PRO A 103 11.48 6.66 4.05
CA PRO A 103 11.75 8.06 4.27
C PRO A 103 12.63 8.60 3.14
N VAL A 104 12.08 9.52 2.35
CA VAL A 104 12.82 10.21 1.31
C VAL A 104 13.81 11.15 2.01
N SER A 105 15.09 10.80 2.02
CA SER A 105 16.16 11.78 2.22
C SER A 105 16.02 12.82 1.10
N ARG A 106 15.34 13.93 1.38
CA ARG A 106 15.16 15.02 0.42
C ARG A 106 16.54 15.53 0.02
N ARG A 107 17.00 15.19 -1.18
CA ARG A 107 18.08 15.93 -1.82
C ARG A 107 17.54 17.32 -2.15
N THR A 108 18.05 18.32 -1.45
CA THR A 108 17.88 19.72 -1.82
C THR A 108 18.49 19.91 -3.21
N ARG A 109 17.65 20.17 -4.21
CA ARG A 109 18.10 20.72 -5.48
C ARG A 109 18.40 22.20 -5.20
N SER A 110 19.68 22.57 -5.26
CA SER A 110 20.11 23.96 -5.17
C SER A 110 19.77 24.68 -6.48
N ASP A 111 18.67 25.43 -6.49
CA ASP A 111 18.51 26.53 -7.44
C ASP A 111 19.27 27.75 -6.88
N PRO A 112 20.12 28.43 -7.66
CA PRO A 112 20.79 29.63 -7.23
C PRO A 112 19.78 30.78 -7.20
N GLY A 113 19.05 30.94 -6.09
CA GLY A 113 18.12 32.07 -5.96
C GLY A 113 17.27 32.14 -4.69
N PHE A 114 17.22 31.12 -3.83
CA PHE A 114 16.37 31.19 -2.64
C PHE A 114 17.08 30.63 -1.40
N GLN A 115 17.46 31.52 -0.49
CA GLN A 115 17.99 31.13 0.81
C GLN A 115 16.89 30.45 1.64
N ARG A 116 17.07 29.17 1.93
CA ARG A 116 16.58 28.57 3.18
C ARG A 116 17.66 27.68 3.76
N THR A 117 18.29 28.19 4.81
CA THR A 117 19.11 27.43 5.75
C THR A 117 18.31 26.26 6.30
N VAL A 118 18.79 25.04 6.06
CA VAL A 118 18.36 23.83 6.76
C VAL A 118 19.62 23.19 7.29
N ILE A 119 19.91 23.45 8.57
CA ILE A 119 20.93 22.71 9.33
C ILE A 119 20.25 21.41 9.77
N LEU A 120 20.76 20.27 9.34
CA LEU A 120 20.40 18.97 9.89
C LEU A 120 21.69 18.20 10.14
N GLU A 121 22.14 18.24 11.38
CA GLU A 121 23.20 17.39 11.90
C GLU A 121 22.66 15.98 12.14
N THR A 122 23.37 14.99 11.61
CA THR A 122 23.20 13.56 11.92
C THR A 122 23.92 13.22 13.23
N ARG A 123 23.24 12.48 14.12
CA ARG A 123 23.92 11.50 14.98
C ARG A 123 23.83 10.13 14.33
#